data_AF-A0A846T5N4-F1
#
_entry.id   AF-A0A846T5N4-F1
#
_cell.length_a   1.000
_cell.length_b   1.000
_cell.length_c   1.000
_cell.angle_alpha   90.00
_cell.angle_beta   90.00
_cell.angle_gamma   90.00
#
_symmetry.space_group_name_H-M   'P 1'
#
loop_
_entity.id
_entity.type
_entity.pdbx_description
1 polymer ?
#
loop_
_entity_poly.entity_id
_entity_poly.type
_entity_poly.pdbx_seq_one_letter_code
_entity_poly.pdbx_strand_id
1 'polypeptide(L)' 'MCFAAPGRIVHIENTTATLDYDGIPATADISLLPSAKPGDYVLVQARLAIELIPHAKWPRCARR' A
#
# COMPACT_ATOMS: atom_id res chain seq x y z
N MET A 1 1.91 -18.93 -1.49
CA MET A 1 3.09 -18.05 -1.33
C MET A 1 2.64 -16.65 -1.68
N CYS A 2 2.20 -15.87 -0.70
CA CYS A 2 1.69 -14.52 -0.91
C CYS A 2 2.71 -13.53 -0.34
N PHE A 3 3.36 -12.77 -1.22
CA PHE A 3 4.31 -11.72 -0.87
C PHE A 3 3.55 -10.39 -0.96
N ALA A 4 3.13 -9.87 0.19
CA ALA A 4 2.52 -8.55 0.25
C ALA A 4 3.62 -7.50 0.04
N ALA A 5 3.50 -6.72 -1.03
CA ALA A 5 4.43 -5.64 -1.32
C ALA A 5 3.87 -4.32 -0.74
N PRO A 6 4.73 -3.47 -0.13
CA PRO A 6 4.32 -2.14 0.26
C PRO A 6 4.21 -1.24 -0.98
N GLY A 7 3.09 -0.53 -1.11
CA GLY A 7 2.91 0.51 -2.12
C GLY A 7 2.69 1.84 -1.45
N ARG A 8 3.18 2.94 -2.05
CA ARG A 8 2.86 4.29 -1.59
C ARG A 8 1.62 4.79 -2.30
N ILE A 9 0.64 5.30 -1.58
CA ILE A 9 -0.56 5.88 -2.19
C ILE A 9 -0.20 7.21 -2.86
N VAL A 10 -0.39 7.29 -4.17
CA VAL A 10 -0.22 8.53 -4.94
C VAL A 10 -1.56 9.22 -5.23
N HIS A 11 -2.64 8.45 -5.37
CA HIS A 11 -3.97 8.98 -5.65
C HIS A 11 -5.05 8.08 -5.04
N ILE A 12 -6.19 8.65 -4.65
CA ILE A 12 -7.34 7.91 -4.14
C ILE A 12 -8.58 8.36 -4.89
N GLU A 13 -9.28 7.41 -5.51
CA GLU A 13 -10.54 7.59 -6.22
C GLU A 13 -11.61 6.74 -5.53
N ASN A 14 -12.39 7.37 -4.65
CA ASN A 14 -13.48 6.77 -3.89
C ASN A 14 -13.01 5.55 -3.05
N THR A 15 -13.07 4.35 -3.64
CA THR A 15 -12.69 3.07 -3.03
C THR A 15 -11.42 2.47 -3.62
N THR A 16 -10.91 3.04 -4.72
CA THR A 16 -9.72 2.56 -5.42
C THR A 16 -8.57 3.52 -5.17
N ALA A 17 -7.45 3.03 -4.66
CA ALA A 17 -6.21 3.78 -4.53
C ALA A 17 -5.24 3.40 -5.66
N THR A 18 -4.60 4.42 -6.23
CA THR A 18 -3.43 4.26 -7.09
C THR A 18 -2.19 4.28 -6.21
N LEU A 19 -1.40 3.22 -6.32
CA LEU A 19 -0.18 2.99 -5.59
C LEU A 19 1.00 3.07 -6.54
N ASP A 20 2.10 3.61 -6.07
CA ASP A 20 3.37 3.60 -6.77
C ASP A 20 4.34 2.61 -6.09
N TYR A 21 4.85 1.68 -6.90
CA TYR A 21 5.88 0.73 -6.55
C TYR A 21 7.14 1.07 -7.35
N ASP A 22 7.90 2.06 -6.88
CA ASP A 22 9.17 2.47 -7.49
C ASP A 22 9.02 2.80 -8.99
N GLY A 23 7.98 3.56 -9.35
CA GLY A 23 7.67 3.95 -10.73
C GLY A 23 6.72 3.02 -11.48
N ILE A 24 6.23 1.95 -10.86
CA ILE A 24 5.16 1.10 -11.40
C ILE A 24 3.83 1.49 -10.73
N PRO A 25 2.89 2.11 -11.46
CA PRO A 25 1.57 2.40 -10.93
C PRO A 25 0.73 1.12 -10.87
N ALA A 26 0.09 0.88 -9.72
CA ALA A 26 -0.82 -0.24 -9.53
C ALA A 26 -2.07 0.20 -8.76
N THR A 27 -3.21 -0.39 -9.10
CA THR A 27 -4.47 -0.09 -8.45
C THR A 27 -4.78 -1.12 -7.36
N ALA A 28 -5.24 -0.65 -6.21
CA ALA A 28 -5.71 -1.49 -5.12
C ALA A 28 -7.00 -0.94 -4.52
N ASP A 29 -7.86 -1.84 -4.07
CA ASP A 29 -9.07 -1.49 -3.35
C ASP A 29 -8.73 -1.19 -1.89
N ILE A 30 -9.16 -0.03 -1.40
CA ILE A 30 -8.97 0.45 -0.02
C ILE A 30 -10.29 0.50 0.75
N SER A 31 -11.35 -0.19 0.29
CA SER A 31 -12.66 -0.17 0.96
C SER A 31 -12.58 -0.64 2.42
N LEU A 32 -11.57 -1.44 2.76
CA LEU A 32 -11.32 -1.92 4.12
C LEU A 32 -10.53 -0.94 5.01
N LEU A 33 -9.92 0.10 4.43
CA LEU A 33 -9.05 1.06 5.11
C LEU A 33 -9.57 2.50 4.92
N PRO A 34 -10.65 2.90 5.61
CA PRO A 34 -11.24 4.24 5.48
C PRO A 34 -10.33 5.36 6.01
N SER A 35 -9.25 5.03 6.72
CA SER A 35 -8.25 6.00 7.20
C SER A 35 -7.06 6.20 6.27
N ALA A 36 -7.03 5.54 5.11
CA ALA A 36 -5.92 5.64 4.17
C ALA A 36 -5.89 7.03 3.51
N LYS A 37 -4.72 7.68 3.53
CA LYS A 37 -4.52 9.01 2.92
C LYS A 37 -3.45 8.95 1.82
N PRO A 38 -3.52 9.85 0.82
CA PRO A 38 -2.44 9.99 -0.14
C PRO A 38 -1.13 10.34 0.59
N GLY A 39 -0.07 9.61 0.29
CA GLY A 39 1.23 9.71 0.95
C GLY A 39 1.51 8.60 1.97
N ASP A 40 0.49 7.88 2.45
CA ASP A 40 0.69 6.72 3.32
C ASP A 40 1.19 5.49 2.55
N TYR A 41 1.86 4.60 3.28
CA TYR A 41 2.24 3.28 2.77
C TYR A 41 1.19 2.26 3.18
N VAL A 42 0.79 1.42 2.24
CA VAL A 42 -0.15 0.32 2.50
C VAL A 42 0.43 -1.00 2.02
N LEU A 43 0.10 -2.07 2.74
CA LEU A 43 0.33 -3.43 2.31
C LEU A 43 -0.81 -3.86 1.39
N VAL A 44 -0.46 -4.32 0.19
CA VAL A 44 -1.42 -4.90 -0.74
C VAL A 44 -1.18 -6.37 -0.92
N GLN A 45 -2.27 -7.13 -0.88
CA GLN A 45 -2.28 -8.53 -1.27
C GLN A 45 -3.41 -8.74 -2.27
N ALA A 46 -3.09 -9.25 -3.46
CA ALA A 46 -4.06 -9.55 -4.51
C ALA A 46 -5.01 -8.38 -4.85
N ARG A 47 -4.47 -7.15 -4.95
CA ARG A 47 -5.20 -5.88 -5.21
C ARG A 47 -6.10 -5.39 -4.08
N LEU A 48 -5.96 -5.92 -2.87
CA LEU A 48 -6.66 -5.44 -1.69
C LEU A 48 -5.64 -4.85 -0.71
N ALA A 49 -5.87 -3.61 -0.28
CA ALA A 49 -5.09 -3.01 0.79
C ALA A 49 -5.60 -3.55 2.13
N ILE A 50 -4.70 -4.17 2.90
CA ILE A 50 -5.02 -4.89 4.14
C ILE A 50 -4.59 -4.13 5.40
N GLU A 51 -3.48 -3.39 5.34
CA GLU A 51 -2.99 -2.60 6.49
C GLU A 51 -2.28 -1.32 6.03
N LEU A 52 -2.48 -0.24 6.78
CA LEU A 52 -1.66 0.98 6.71
C LEU A 52 -0.38 0.77 7.50
N ILE A 53 0.78 0.94 6.85
CA ILE A 53 2.07 0.85 7.52
C ILE A 53 2.51 2.26 7.93
N PRO A 54 2.59 2.57 9.24
CA PRO A 54 3.24 3.79 9.68
C PRO A 54 4.75 3.69 9.44
N HIS A 55 5.38 4.81 9.07
CA HIS A 55 6.83 4.94 8.79
C HIS A 55 7.75 4.20 9.78
N ALA A 56 7.38 4.14 11.06
CA ALA A 56 8.17 3.50 12.11
C ALA A 56 8.19 1.96 12.06
N LYS A 57 7.24 1.32 11.36
CA LYS A 57 7.01 -0.12 11.42
C LYS A 57 7.62 -0.91 10.28
N TRP A 58 8.24 -0.28 9.27
CA TRP A 58 8.97 -1.02 8.24
C TRP A 58 10.23 -1.61 8.88
N PRO A 59 10.28 -2.93 9.14
CA PRO A 59 11.54 -3.52 9.53
C PRO A 59 12.46 -3.35 8.32
N ARG A 60 13.72 -2.98 8.57
CA ARG A 60 14.80 -3.13 7.61
C ARG A 60 14.87 -4.60 7.15
N CYS A 61 14.01 -5.03 6.24
CA CYS A 61 14.08 -6.34 5.58
C CYS A 61 15.08 -6.33 4.41
N ALA A 62 16.11 -5.49 4.50
CA ALA A 62 17.22 -5.40 3.55
C ALA A 62 18.55 -5.74 4.24
N ARG A 63 18.54 -6.70 5.17
CA ARG A 63 19.79 -7.30 5.66
C ARG A 63 19.62 -8.80 5.94
N ARG A 64 19.41 -9.57 4.87
CA ARG A 64 20.16 -10.80 4.58
C ARG A 64 20.12 -11.06 3.08
#